data_AF-A0A4R5W3A6-F1
#
_entry.id   AF-A0A4R5W3A6-F1
#
_cell.length_a   1.000
_cell.length_b   1.000
_cell.length_c   1.000
_cell.angle_alpha   90.00
_cell.angle_beta   90.00
_cell.angle_gamma   90.00
#
_symmetry.space_group_name_H-M   'P 1'
#
loop_
_entity.id
_entity.type
_entity.pdbx_description
1 polymer ?
#
loop_
_entity_poly.entity_id
_entity_poly.type
_entity_poly.pdbx_seq_one_letter_code
_entity_poly.pdbx_strand_id
1 'polypeptide(L)'
;MTYSILLIIFWLALLLAAQQRIWHIALLGFPGVVLHELMHFLVGLILFAKPTSFSLIPQRVKNGWQFGSVSFRGLNFINAAPVAYAPLLLVGVAWFAFHHWMLPLFFAGQYFVWIAAGYLIACGLFSSIPSSTDVKVGGISTLFWLTLGAAAFYCHYYLHWPS
;
A
#
# COMPACT_ATOMS: atom_id res chain seq x y z
N MET A 1 -19.18 -13.17 -8.61
CA MET A 1 -18.51 -11.85 -8.60
C MET A 1 -19.14 -10.90 -7.59
N THR A 2 -20.44 -10.61 -7.68
CA THR A 2 -21.15 -9.62 -6.83
C THR A 2 -21.00 -9.90 -5.32
N TYR A 3 -21.19 -11.14 -4.87
CA TYR A 3 -21.02 -11.51 -3.46
C TYR A 3 -19.60 -11.26 -2.93
N SER A 4 -18.57 -11.49 -3.75
CA SER A 4 -17.17 -11.28 -3.39
C SER A 4 -16.85 -9.80 -3.20
N ILE A 5 -17.42 -8.94 -4.06
CA ILE A 5 -17.30 -7.49 -3.93
C ILE A 5 -18.02 -7.00 -2.66
N LEU A 6 -19.26 -7.46 -2.44
CA LEU A 6 -20.02 -7.10 -1.24
C LEU A 6 -19.29 -7.51 0.04
N LEU A 7 -18.65 -8.68 0.04
CA LEU A 7 -17.86 -9.13 1.19
C LEU A 7 -16.64 -8.25 1.46
N ILE A 8 -15.92 -7.83 0.41
CA ILE A 8 -14.79 -6.89 0.56
C ILE A 8 -15.29 -5.55 1.11
N ILE A 9 -16.39 -5.02 0.57
CA ILE A 9 -16.99 -3.77 1.05
C ILE A 9 -17.40 -3.90 2.52
N PHE A 10 -18.00 -5.03 2.91
CA PHE A 10 -18.36 -5.31 4.30
C PHE A 10 -17.13 -5.28 5.21
N TRP A 11 -16.05 -5.97 4.84
CA TRP A 11 -14.81 -5.95 5.63
C TRP A 11 -14.19 -4.55 5.69
N LEU A 12 -14.16 -3.82 4.57
CA LEU A 12 -13.68 -2.44 4.55
C LEU A 12 -14.49 -1.53 5.47
N ALA A 13 -15.82 -1.64 5.44
CA ALA A 13 -16.70 -0.89 6.32
C ALA A 13 -16.44 -1.21 7.79
N LEU A 14 -16.21 -2.48 8.13
CA LEU A 14 -15.84 -2.89 9.48
C LEU A 14 -14.48 -2.31 9.91
N LEU A 15 -13.47 -2.34 9.04
CA LEU A 15 -12.16 -1.75 9.33
C LEU A 15 -12.25 -0.23 9.55
N LEU A 16 -12.98 0.47 8.69
CA LEU A 16 -13.25 1.92 8.82
C LEU A 16 -14.03 2.25 10.10
N ALA A 17 -15.03 1.45 10.47
CA ALA A 17 -15.77 1.64 11.71
C ALA A 17 -14.91 1.36 12.95
N ALA A 18 -14.05 0.34 12.87
CA ALA A 18 -13.13 -0.03 13.95
C ALA A 18 -11.99 0.97 14.16
N GLN A 19 -11.68 1.83 13.17
CA GLN A 19 -10.60 2.82 13.24
C GLN A 19 -10.76 3.81 14.41
N GLN A 20 -11.97 4.00 14.92
CA GLN A 20 -12.26 4.93 16.02
C GLN A 20 -11.82 4.41 17.40
N ARG A 21 -11.39 3.14 17.50
CA ARG A 21 -10.94 2.53 18.77
C ARG A 21 -9.56 1.91 18.59
N ILE A 22 -8.55 2.55 19.18
CA ILE A 22 -7.11 2.20 19.14
C ILE A 22 -6.81 0.69 19.28
N TRP A 23 -7.55 -0.02 20.14
CA TRP A 23 -7.34 -1.45 20.42
C TRP A 23 -7.81 -2.39 19.31
N HIS A 24 -8.80 -1.98 18.50
CA HIS A 24 -9.32 -2.79 17.40
C HIS A 24 -8.47 -2.66 16.13
N ILE A 25 -7.78 -1.52 15.96
CA ILE A 25 -6.84 -1.27 14.86
C ILE A 25 -5.64 -2.23 14.92
N ALA A 26 -5.12 -2.48 16.12
CA ALA A 26 -3.92 -3.30 16.29
C ALA A 26 -4.14 -4.80 16.00
N LEU A 27 -5.38 -5.30 16.07
CA LEU A 27 -5.70 -6.73 15.86
C LEU A 27 -6.36 -6.98 14.49
N LEU A 28 -7.35 -6.16 14.11
CA LEU A 28 -8.04 -6.30 12.82
C LEU A 28 -7.29 -5.64 11.67
N GLY A 29 -6.45 -4.64 11.95
CA GLY A 29 -5.62 -3.97 10.95
C GLY A 29 -4.22 -4.56 10.81
N PHE A 30 -3.82 -5.51 11.69
CA PHE A 30 -2.45 -6.04 11.72
C PHE A 30 -1.98 -6.60 10.38
N PRO A 31 -2.76 -7.43 9.65
CA PRO A 31 -2.34 -7.91 8.34
C PRO A 31 -2.08 -6.75 7.36
N GLY A 32 -2.88 -5.69 7.44
CA GLY A 32 -2.70 -4.48 6.63
C GLY A 32 -1.39 -3.76 6.96
N VAL A 33 -1.06 -3.58 8.24
CA VAL A 33 0.22 -2.99 8.68
C VAL A 33 1.41 -3.82 8.19
N VAL A 34 1.33 -5.15 8.32
CA VAL A 34 2.37 -6.06 7.81
C VAL A 34 2.56 -5.86 6.31
N LEU A 35 1.48 -5.86 5.54
CA LEU A 35 1.53 -5.69 4.09
C LEU A 35 2.08 -4.31 3.69
N HIS A 36 1.70 -3.26 4.42
CA HIS A 36 2.15 -1.89 4.19
C HIS A 36 3.66 -1.75 4.35
N GLU A 37 4.18 -2.15 5.52
CA GLU A 37 5.62 -2.09 5.80
C GLU A 37 6.40 -3.03 4.88
N LEU A 38 5.82 -4.19 4.53
CA LEU A 38 6.44 -5.12 3.59
C LEU A 38 6.57 -4.50 2.19
N MET A 39 5.60 -3.70 1.73
CA MET A 39 5.73 -3.02 0.44
C MET A 39 6.88 -2.02 0.45
N HIS A 40 7.00 -1.20 1.51
CA HIS A 40 8.15 -0.31 1.67
C HIS A 40 9.47 -1.09 1.63
N PHE A 41 9.55 -2.18 2.39
CA PHE A 41 10.74 -3.01 2.46
C PHE A 41 11.11 -3.61 1.10
N LEU A 42 10.15 -4.23 0.41
CA LEU A 42 10.38 -4.89 -0.89
C LEU A 42 10.75 -3.88 -1.98
N VAL A 43 10.02 -2.78 -2.10
CA VAL A 43 10.33 -1.74 -3.09
C VAL A 43 11.66 -1.07 -2.75
N GLY A 44 11.94 -0.84 -1.48
CA GLY A 44 13.23 -0.32 -1.02
C GLY A 44 14.39 -1.28 -1.31
N LEU A 45 14.17 -2.59 -1.24
CA LEU A 45 15.17 -3.59 -1.64
C LEU A 45 15.42 -3.55 -3.15
N ILE A 46 14.36 -3.54 -3.96
CA ILE A 46 14.43 -3.50 -5.43
C ILE A 46 15.12 -2.22 -5.91
N LEU A 47 14.89 -1.09 -5.23
CA LEU A 47 15.45 0.21 -5.59
C LEU A 47 16.73 0.56 -4.82
N PHE A 48 17.37 -0.44 -4.21
CA PHE A 48 18.65 -0.32 -3.51
C PHE A 48 18.67 0.78 -2.42
N ALA A 49 17.53 1.05 -1.79
CA ALA A 49 17.38 2.00 -0.69
C ALA A 49 17.98 1.51 0.63
N LYS A 50 18.52 0.29 0.68
CA LYS A 50 19.20 -0.33 1.83
C LYS A 50 18.34 -0.29 3.10
N PRO A 51 17.27 -1.11 3.19
CA PRO A 51 16.48 -1.22 4.40
C PRO A 51 17.35 -1.70 5.56
N THR A 52 17.34 -0.98 6.69
CA THR A 52 18.17 -1.27 7.86
C THR A 52 17.39 -1.78 9.05
N SER A 53 16.08 -1.51 9.10
CA SER A 53 15.21 -2.00 10.16
C SER A 53 13.79 -2.22 9.64
N PHE A 54 13.11 -3.18 10.25
CA PHE A 54 11.70 -3.51 10.02
C PHE A 54 11.07 -3.81 11.38
N SER A 55 10.07 -3.04 11.77
CA SER A 55 9.37 -3.19 13.05
C SER A 55 7.87 -3.15 12.86
N LEU A 56 7.19 -4.11 13.48
CA LEU A 56 5.72 -4.19 13.56
C LEU A 56 5.21 -3.95 14.99
N ILE A 57 6.10 -3.58 15.90
CA ILE A 57 5.77 -3.30 17.29
C ILE A 57 5.25 -1.85 17.36
N PRO A 58 4.04 -1.63 17.89
CA PRO A 58 3.51 -0.28 18.06
C PRO A 58 4.40 0.54 19.00
N GLN A 59 4.86 1.68 18.53
CA GLN A 59 5.67 2.62 19.31
C GLN A 59 4.91 3.92 19.54
N ARG A 60 5.02 4.47 20.75
CA ARG A 60 4.42 5.76 21.09
C ARG A 60 5.30 6.89 20.57
N VAL A 61 4.73 7.75 19.72
CA VAL A 61 5.39 8.91 19.14
C VAL A 61 4.75 10.21 19.66
N LYS A 62 5.45 11.35 19.54
CA LYS A 62 5.02 12.64 20.12
C LYS A 62 3.54 13.00 19.87
N ASN A 63 2.98 12.65 18.70
CA ASN A 63 1.60 12.94 18.31
C ASN A 63 0.75 11.69 18.04
N GLY A 64 1.05 10.54 18.65
CA GLY A 64 0.18 9.35 18.53
C GLY A 64 0.91 8.02 18.64
N TRP A 65 0.44 7.04 17.87
CA TRP A 65 0.99 5.69 17.79
C TRP A 65 1.48 5.40 16.37
N GLN A 66 2.69 4.88 16.26
CA GLN A 66 3.24 4.33 15.04
C GLN A 66 3.16 2.80 15.12
N PHE A 67 2.33 2.18 14.30
CA PHE A 67 2.08 0.72 14.36
C PHE A 67 3.17 -0.11 13.65
N GLY A 68 3.77 0.45 12.60
CA GLY A 68 4.84 -0.17 11.83
C GLY A 68 5.88 0.86 11.42
N SER A 69 7.09 0.38 11.12
CA SER A 69 8.13 1.22 10.50
C SER A 69 9.18 0.40 9.77
N VAL A 70 9.62 0.91 8.63
CA VAL A 70 10.84 0.50 7.93
C VAL A 70 11.79 1.69 7.83
N SER A 71 13.05 1.50 8.23
CA SER A 71 14.09 2.53 8.07
C SER A 71 15.02 2.19 6.92
N PHE A 72 15.52 3.23 6.25
CA PHE A 72 16.39 3.11 5.08
C PHE A 72 17.62 3.99 5.24
N ARG A 73 18.78 3.50 4.78
CA ARG A 73 20.05 4.27 4.79
C ARG A 73 20.45 4.79 3.41
N GLY A 74 19.81 4.30 2.34
CA GLY A 74 20.16 4.60 0.94
C GLY A 74 19.10 5.39 0.18
N LEU A 75 18.23 6.13 0.87
CA LEU A 75 17.23 6.99 0.21
C LEU A 75 17.91 8.19 -0.47
N ASN A 76 17.51 8.44 -1.71
CA ASN A 76 17.95 9.55 -2.54
C ASN A 76 16.76 10.11 -3.35
N PHE A 77 16.97 11.17 -4.11
CA PHE A 77 15.91 11.85 -4.86
C PHE A 77 15.29 11.01 -5.99
N ILE A 78 15.91 9.89 -6.39
CA ILE A 78 15.37 9.00 -7.44
C ILE A 78 14.48 7.92 -6.82
N ASN A 79 14.97 7.26 -5.76
CA ASN A 79 14.28 6.12 -5.15
C ASN A 79 13.32 6.51 -4.01
N ALA A 80 13.38 7.73 -3.47
CA ALA A 80 12.56 8.11 -2.32
C ALA A 80 11.06 8.13 -2.62
N ALA A 81 10.61 8.69 -3.75
CA ALA A 81 9.19 8.68 -4.13
C ALA A 81 8.64 7.26 -4.35
N PRO A 82 9.24 6.40 -5.20
CA PRO A 82 8.70 5.06 -5.40
C PRO A 82 8.75 4.20 -4.12
N VAL A 83 9.74 4.38 -3.25
CA VAL A 83 9.75 3.70 -1.94
C VAL A 83 8.67 4.25 -1.02
N ALA A 84 8.47 5.56 -0.97
CA ALA A 84 7.44 6.19 -0.13
C ALA A 84 6.01 5.85 -0.58
N TYR A 85 5.76 5.71 -1.88
CA TYR A 85 4.45 5.35 -2.40
C TYR A 85 4.29 3.85 -2.68
N ALA A 86 5.24 3.03 -2.26
CA ALA A 86 5.21 1.59 -2.40
C ALA A 86 3.89 0.94 -1.91
N PRO A 87 3.26 1.38 -0.80
CA PRO A 87 1.99 0.81 -0.35
C PRO A 87 0.84 0.94 -1.36
N LEU A 88 0.89 1.88 -2.31
CA LEU A 88 -0.12 1.98 -3.38
C LEU A 88 -0.14 0.73 -4.27
N LEU A 89 0.98 0.00 -4.36
CA LEU A 89 1.04 -1.27 -5.08
C LEU A 89 0.11 -2.33 -4.46
N LEU A 90 -0.29 -2.18 -3.19
CA LEU A 90 -1.28 -3.06 -2.57
C LEU A 90 -2.63 -3.02 -3.29
N VAL A 91 -2.98 -1.93 -3.98
CA VAL A 91 -4.18 -1.88 -4.83
C VAL A 91 -4.06 -2.87 -5.99
N GLY A 92 -2.91 -2.91 -6.65
CA GLY A 92 -2.62 -3.88 -7.71
C GLY A 92 -2.56 -5.32 -7.20
N VAL A 93 -1.95 -5.53 -6.04
CA VAL A 93 -1.91 -6.84 -5.37
C VAL A 93 -3.31 -7.30 -4.98
N ALA A 94 -4.15 -6.41 -4.44
CA ALA A 94 -5.54 -6.68 -4.09
C ALA A 94 -6.38 -7.03 -5.32
N TRP A 95 -6.21 -6.30 -6.43
CA TRP A 95 -6.85 -6.61 -7.70
C TRP A 95 -6.45 -7.99 -8.23
N PHE A 96 -5.15 -8.30 -8.20
CA PHE A 96 -4.62 -9.60 -8.62
C PHE A 96 -5.17 -10.74 -7.75
N ALA A 97 -5.12 -10.57 -6.42
CA ALA A 97 -5.64 -11.53 -5.46
C ALA A 97 -7.16 -11.74 -5.63
N PHE A 98 -7.92 -10.69 -5.95
CA PHE A 98 -9.35 -10.83 -6.23
C PHE A 98 -9.61 -11.75 -7.41
N HIS A 99 -8.92 -11.54 -8.54
CA HIS A 99 -9.13 -12.30 -9.77
C HIS A 99 -8.59 -13.72 -9.71
N HIS A 100 -7.37 -13.89 -9.20
CA HIS A 100 -6.65 -15.15 -9.30
C HIS A 100 -6.72 -16.01 -8.04
N TRP A 101 -7.25 -15.48 -6.92
CA TRP A 101 -7.34 -16.21 -5.67
C TRP A 101 -8.75 -16.22 -5.09
N MET A 102 -9.34 -15.06 -4.80
CA MET A 102 -10.66 -14.99 -4.15
C MET A 102 -11.79 -15.52 -5.04
N LEU A 103 -11.85 -15.14 -6.32
CA LEU A 103 -12.90 -15.61 -7.22
C LEU A 103 -12.85 -17.14 -7.42
N PRO A 104 -11.68 -17.77 -7.70
CA PRO A 104 -11.57 -19.22 -7.74
C PRO A 104 -12.05 -19.93 -6.47
N LEU A 105 -11.73 -19.40 -5.28
CA LEU A 105 -12.17 -19.97 -4.00
C LEU A 105 -13.70 -19.99 -3.85
N PHE A 106 -14.38 -18.95 -4.35
CA PHE A 106 -15.84 -18.90 -4.36
C PHE A 106 -16.44 -19.99 -5.23
N PHE A 107 -15.93 -20.16 -6.46
CA PHE A 107 -16.41 -21.18 -7.39
C PHE A 107 -16.06 -22.61 -6.95
N ALA A 108 -14.95 -22.79 -6.24
CA ALA A 108 -14.56 -24.06 -5.64
C ALA A 108 -15.36 -24.42 -4.36
N GLY A 109 -16.30 -23.57 -3.93
CA GLY A 109 -17.10 -23.79 -2.72
C GLY A 109 -16.32 -23.67 -1.40
N GLN A 110 -15.09 -23.14 -1.42
CA GLN A 110 -14.23 -23.02 -0.25
C GLN A 110 -14.55 -21.75 0.55
N TYR A 111 -15.78 -21.65 1.06
CA TYR A 111 -16.32 -20.40 1.62
C TYR A 111 -15.55 -19.86 2.82
N PHE A 112 -14.99 -20.72 3.67
CA PHE A 112 -14.18 -20.28 4.81
C PHE A 112 -12.92 -19.52 4.37
N VAL A 113 -12.17 -20.09 3.41
CA VAL A 113 -10.95 -19.47 2.87
C VAL A 113 -11.30 -18.26 2.01
N TRP A 114 -12.43 -18.32 1.28
CA TRP A 114 -12.98 -17.17 0.55
C TRP A 114 -13.27 -15.98 1.46
N ILE A 115 -13.81 -16.21 2.68
CA ILE A 115 -14.04 -15.15 3.66
C ILE A 115 -12.73 -14.54 4.13
N ALA A 116 -11.75 -15.38 4.47
CA ALA A 116 -10.42 -14.92 4.88
C ALA A 116 -9.71 -14.14 3.76
N ALA A 117 -9.82 -14.58 2.51
CA ALA A 117 -9.27 -13.88 1.35
C ALA A 117 -9.92 -12.50 1.17
N GLY A 118 -11.24 -12.38 1.33
CA GLY A 118 -11.94 -11.10 1.31
C GLY A 118 -11.45 -10.13 2.39
N TYR A 119 -11.21 -10.65 3.61
CA TYR A 119 -10.64 -9.87 4.70
C TYR A 119 -9.20 -9.39 4.42
N LEU A 120 -8.33 -10.26 3.89
CA LEU A 120 -6.95 -9.89 3.54
C LEU A 120 -6.90 -8.85 2.42
N ILE A 121 -7.76 -8.98 1.40
CA ILE A 121 -7.91 -8.00 0.32
C ILE A 121 -8.37 -6.65 0.90
N ALA A 122 -9.37 -6.66 1.78
CA ALA A 122 -9.82 -5.45 2.47
C ALA A 122 -8.72 -4.81 3.32
N CYS A 123 -7.92 -5.60 4.04
CA CYS A 123 -6.75 -5.09 4.78
C CYS A 123 -5.73 -4.43 3.86
N GLY A 124 -5.40 -5.06 2.72
CA GLY A 124 -4.47 -4.51 1.74
C GLY A 124 -4.95 -3.18 1.15
N LEU A 125 -6.24 -3.10 0.81
CA LEU A 125 -6.86 -1.87 0.30
C LEU A 125 -6.93 -0.78 1.37
N PHE A 126 -7.29 -1.12 2.60
CA PHE A 126 -7.35 -0.17 3.70
C PHE A 126 -5.95 0.41 4.01
N SER A 127 -4.92 -0.45 3.97
CA SER A 127 -3.54 -0.06 4.24
C SER A 127 -2.78 0.41 3.01
N SER A 128 -3.40 0.58 1.83
CA SER A 128 -2.68 1.09 0.66
C SER A 128 -2.46 2.61 0.71
N ILE A 129 -3.17 3.31 1.60
CA ILE A 129 -3.08 4.77 1.71
C ILE A 129 -1.75 5.14 2.36
N PRO A 130 -0.89 5.93 1.69
CA PRO A 130 0.38 6.37 2.26
C PRO A 130 0.15 7.31 3.44
N SER A 131 0.99 7.19 4.47
CA SER A 131 0.93 8.03 5.65
C SER A 131 1.48 9.44 5.39
N SER A 132 1.21 10.38 6.29
CA SER A 132 1.80 11.72 6.22
C SER A 132 3.34 11.70 6.31
N THR A 133 3.93 10.67 6.91
CA THR A 133 5.38 10.48 6.95
C THR A 133 5.89 10.10 5.57
N ASP A 134 5.21 9.20 4.88
CA ASP A 134 5.60 8.72 3.55
C ASP A 134 5.55 9.87 2.53
N VAL A 135 4.48 10.68 2.57
CA VAL A 135 4.37 11.87 1.72
C VAL A 135 5.52 12.84 1.95
N LYS A 136 5.98 13.01 3.21
CA LYS A 136 7.14 13.87 3.51
C LYS A 136 8.45 13.30 2.97
N VAL A 137 8.66 12.00 3.08
CA VAL A 137 9.86 11.32 2.57
C VAL A 137 9.89 11.37 1.03
N GLY A 138 8.75 11.13 0.39
CA GLY A 138 8.63 11.12 -1.07
C GLY A 138 8.62 12.52 -1.71
N GLY A 139 8.17 13.56 -1.00
CA GLY A 139 7.75 14.84 -1.60
C GLY A 139 8.74 15.48 -2.61
N ILE A 140 10.02 15.61 -2.26
CA ILE A 140 11.02 16.21 -3.17
C ILE A 140 11.26 15.30 -4.39
N SER A 141 11.33 13.99 -4.16
CA SER A 141 11.48 12.99 -5.23
C SER A 141 10.24 12.97 -6.14
N THR A 142 9.05 13.20 -5.60
CA THR A 142 7.80 13.31 -6.36
C THR A 142 7.87 14.46 -7.35
N LEU A 143 8.35 15.63 -6.91
CA LEU A 143 8.52 16.78 -7.80
C LEU A 143 9.51 16.47 -8.93
N PHE A 144 10.61 15.79 -8.63
CA PHE A 144 11.57 15.34 -9.64
C PHE A 144 10.93 14.41 -10.68
N TRP A 145 10.13 13.43 -10.26
CA TRP A 145 9.44 12.53 -11.19
C TRP A 145 8.35 13.23 -12.00
N LEU A 146 7.64 14.19 -11.39
CA LEU A 146 6.62 14.99 -12.09
C LEU A 146 7.25 15.88 -13.17
N THR A 147 8.37 16.54 -12.89
CA THR A 147 9.05 17.37 -13.89
C THR A 147 9.62 16.53 -15.02
N LEU A 148 10.21 15.37 -14.72
CA LEU A 148 10.70 14.43 -15.71
C LEU A 148 9.54 13.91 -16.60
N GLY A 149 8.42 13.52 -15.99
CA GLY A 149 7.24 13.05 -16.70
C GLY A 149 6.61 14.12 -17.59
N ALA A 150 6.51 15.37 -17.09
CA ALA A 150 6.02 16.50 -17.86
C ALA A 150 6.94 16.83 -19.05
N ALA A 151 8.26 16.79 -18.86
CA ALA A 151 9.23 16.99 -19.93
C ALA A 151 9.14 15.89 -21.00
N ALA A 152 8.99 14.63 -20.58
CA ALA A 152 8.81 13.50 -21.49
C ALA A 152 7.50 13.60 -22.29
N PHE A 153 6.39 13.95 -21.62
CA PHE A 153 5.11 14.17 -22.28
C PHE A 153 5.18 15.32 -23.29
N TYR A 154 5.78 16.45 -22.90
CA TYR A 154 6.01 17.58 -23.79
C TYR A 154 6.84 17.16 -25.01
N CYS A 155 7.94 16.46 -24.80
CA CYS A 155 8.79 15.98 -25.89
C CYS A 155 8.04 15.03 -26.84
N HIS A 156 7.28 14.08 -26.31
CA HIS A 156 6.43 13.18 -27.10
C HIS A 156 5.38 13.94 -27.91
N TYR A 157 4.69 14.90 -27.29
CA TYR A 157 3.67 15.72 -27.95
C TYR A 157 4.23 16.45 -29.18
N TYR A 158 5.39 17.10 -29.04
CA TYR A 158 6.02 17.85 -30.14
C TYR A 158 6.69 16.98 -31.20
N LEU A 159 7.18 15.78 -30.84
CA LEU A 159 7.78 14.85 -31.79
C LEU A 159 6.76 14.13 -32.69
N HIS A 160 5.54 13.91 -32.21
CA HIS A 160 4.51 13.15 -32.94
C HIS A 160 3.42 14.01 -33.60
N TRP A 161 3.31 15.28 -33.21
CA TRP A 161 2.40 16.25 -33.84
C TRP A 161 3.12 17.56 -34.13
N PRO A 162 4.08 17.56 -35.09
CA PRO A 162 4.68 18.81 -35.53
C PRO A 162 3.61 19.63 -36.26
N SER A 163 3.30 20.80 -35.71
CA SER A 163 2.52 21.86 -36.37
C SER A 163 3.23 22.39 -37.61
#